data_AF-A0A5N6GZE2-F1
#
_entry.id   AF-A0A5N6GZE2-F1
#
_cell.length_a   1.000
_cell.length_b   1.000
_cell.length_c   1.000
_cell.angle_alpha   90.00
_cell.angle_beta   90.00
_cell.angle_gamma   90.00
#
_symmetry.space_group_name_H-M   'P 1'
#
loop_
_entity.id
_entity.type
_entity.pdbx_description
1 polymer ?
#
loop_
_entity_poly.entity_id
_entity_poly.type
_entity_poly.pdbx_seq_one_letter_code
_entity_poly.pdbx_strand_id
1 'polypeptide(L)'
;MFLSGYGRVSFGACESYSRSCLTYLLMTDIALYDSILDLPVPVIADHLGGALGRSKLSPEFHESPLSQPGFSSLTSLAKHGRAIVKISGLYRCSKDSASTYSDMKPIIESLAREIPYQLVWGSDWPHTGDGAARLKNPDINVKEGFRSIDNLGILQNLRDWVGSEEVWEKLMRDNPARFYR
;
A
#
# COMPACT_ATOMS: atom_id res chain seq x y z
N MET A 1 13.47 21.09 11.20
CA MET A 1 14.57 20.26 11.74
C MET A 1 14.01 18.86 11.92
N PHE A 2 14.23 17.96 10.95
CA PHE A 2 13.76 16.58 11.01
C PHE A 2 14.93 15.71 11.49
N LEU A 3 14.76 15.09 12.66
CA LEU A 3 15.65 14.06 13.16
C LEU A 3 15.05 12.69 12.85
N SER A 4 15.88 11.88 12.20
CA SER A 4 15.75 10.43 12.04
C SER A 4 15.53 9.76 13.40
N GLY A 5 14.56 8.84 13.46
CA GLY A 5 14.32 7.97 14.59
C GLY A 5 13.25 6.94 14.24
N TYR A 6 13.61 5.67 14.37
CA TYR A 6 12.72 4.50 14.30
C TYR A 6 11.37 4.76 14.99
N GLY A 7 10.28 4.31 14.35
CA GLY A 7 9.00 4.06 15.00
C GLY A 7 8.22 5.28 15.50
N ARG A 8 7.99 6.31 14.68
CA ARG A 8 6.95 7.33 14.98
C ARG A 8 5.78 7.25 14.03
N VAL A 9 4.68 6.68 14.52
CA VAL A 9 3.34 6.83 13.95
C VAL A 9 2.92 8.28 14.18
N SER A 10 2.68 9.04 13.11
CA SER A 10 2.09 10.37 13.20
C SER A 10 0.58 10.22 13.09
N PHE A 11 -0.14 10.26 14.22
CA PHE A 11 -1.59 10.42 14.21
C PHE A 11 -1.93 11.89 13.95
N GLY A 12 -2.41 12.19 12.75
CA GLY A 12 -3.07 13.48 12.48
C GLY A 12 -4.44 13.47 13.16
N ALA A 13 -4.73 14.48 13.96
CA ALA A 13 -5.99 14.60 14.72
C ALA A 13 -7.21 14.49 13.78
N CYS A 14 -7.91 13.36 13.85
CA CYS A 14 -9.18 13.10 13.16
C CYS A 14 -10.27 12.85 14.21
N GLU A 15 -10.37 13.72 15.20
CA GLU A 15 -11.32 13.56 16.32
C GLU A 15 -12.67 14.25 16.09
N SER A 16 -12.80 15.06 15.03
CA SER A 16 -13.97 15.96 14.87
C SER A 16 -14.75 15.81 13.56
N TYR A 17 -14.30 14.98 12.63
CA TYR A 17 -15.05 14.65 11.42
C TYR A 17 -14.93 13.16 11.17
N SER A 18 -16.05 12.50 10.85
CA SER A 18 -16.18 11.08 10.51
C SER A 18 -15.43 10.73 9.21
N ARG A 19 -14.13 11.03 9.14
CA ARG A 19 -13.26 10.95 7.96
C ARG A 19 -12.15 9.95 8.22
N SER A 20 -11.84 9.16 7.20
CA SER A 20 -10.75 8.17 7.22
C SER A 20 -9.41 8.87 7.50
N CYS A 21 -8.60 8.32 8.38
CA CYS A 21 -7.25 8.82 8.62
C CYS A 21 -6.30 8.21 7.59
N LEU A 22 -5.64 9.04 6.78
CA LEU A 22 -4.58 8.58 5.88
C LEU A 22 -3.30 8.44 6.71
N THR A 23 -2.92 7.21 7.01
CA THR A 23 -1.74 6.92 7.80
C THR A 23 -0.80 6.05 6.98
N TYR A 24 0.43 6.55 6.77
CA TYR A 24 1.55 5.76 6.24
C TYR A 24 1.92 4.69 7.27
N LEU A 25 1.19 3.59 7.27
CA LEU A 25 1.46 2.45 8.11
C LEU A 25 2.05 1.36 7.23
N LEU A 26 3.31 1.03 7.48
CA LEU A 26 3.80 -0.31 7.21
C LEU A 26 3.02 -1.22 8.14
N MET A 27 1.90 -1.78 7.67
CA MET A 27 1.05 -2.68 8.44
C MET A 27 1.68 -4.07 8.62
N THR A 28 2.98 -4.21 8.32
CA THR A 28 3.81 -5.33 8.73
C THR A 28 4.14 -5.29 10.24
N ASP A 29 3.90 -4.16 10.92
CA ASP A 29 4.04 -4.08 12.38
C ASP A 29 2.77 -4.56 13.08
N ILE A 30 2.81 -5.81 13.56
CA ILE A 30 1.73 -6.48 14.31
C ILE A 30 1.33 -5.66 15.55
N ALA A 31 2.24 -4.83 16.09
CA ALA A 31 2.01 -4.07 17.32
C ALA A 31 0.87 -3.05 17.23
N LEU A 32 0.43 -2.67 16.03
CA LEU A 32 -0.63 -1.67 15.85
C LEU A 32 -2.01 -2.28 15.62
N TYR A 33 -2.13 -3.60 15.56
CA TYR A 33 -3.40 -4.27 15.23
C TYR A 33 -4.54 -3.86 16.17
N ASP A 34 -4.37 -4.04 17.47
CA ASP A 34 -5.40 -3.72 18.47
C ASP A 34 -5.73 -2.22 18.48
N SER A 35 -4.70 -1.37 18.36
CA SER A 35 -4.90 0.07 18.29
C SER A 35 -5.74 0.47 17.08
N ILE A 36 -5.48 -0.09 15.89
CA ILE A 36 -6.28 0.18 14.68
C ILE A 36 -7.69 -0.39 14.82
N LEU A 37 -7.82 -1.56 15.44
CA LEU A 37 -9.11 -2.18 15.70
C LEU A 37 -10.02 -1.32 16.58
N ASP A 38 -9.44 -0.49 17.45
CA ASP A 38 -10.17 0.39 18.38
C ASP A 38 -10.44 1.80 17.84
N LEU A 39 -9.80 2.24 16.75
CA LEU A 39 -9.96 3.61 16.23
C LEU A 39 -11.41 3.93 15.81
N PRO A 40 -11.98 5.11 16.09
CA PRO A 40 -13.36 5.42 15.71
C PRO A 40 -13.60 5.50 14.20
N VAL A 41 -12.54 5.49 13.39
CA VAL A 41 -12.56 5.61 11.92
C VAL A 41 -11.67 4.55 11.27
N PRO A 42 -11.95 4.12 10.03
CA PRO A 42 -11.05 3.23 9.30
C PRO A 42 -9.76 3.96 8.91
N VAL A 43 -8.68 3.20 8.79
CA VAL A 43 -7.39 3.67 8.28
C VAL A 43 -7.20 3.30 6.81
N ILE A 44 -6.47 4.13 6.07
CA ILE A 44 -6.00 3.78 4.72
C ILE A 44 -4.57 3.26 4.83
N ALA A 45 -4.36 2.01 4.45
CA ALA A 45 -3.08 1.36 4.31
C ALA A 45 -2.48 1.68 2.94
N ASP A 46 -1.58 2.65 2.90
CA ASP A 46 -0.89 3.05 1.67
C ASP A 46 0.03 1.93 1.15
N HIS A 47 0.22 1.90 -0.19
CA HIS A 47 1.15 1.00 -0.88
C HIS A 47 1.04 -0.48 -0.44
N LEU A 48 -0.17 -1.04 -0.56
CA LEU A 48 -0.50 -2.40 -0.14
C LEU A 48 -0.24 -2.69 1.36
N GLY A 49 -0.24 -1.65 2.20
CA GLY A 49 0.10 -1.77 3.62
C GLY A 49 1.55 -2.19 3.87
N GLY A 50 2.44 -2.01 2.90
CA GLY A 50 3.84 -2.41 2.97
C GLY A 50 4.11 -3.87 2.59
N ALA A 51 3.12 -4.62 2.08
CA ALA A 51 3.36 -5.95 1.53
C ALA A 51 4.38 -5.90 0.38
N LEU A 52 5.36 -6.78 0.43
CA LEU A 52 6.47 -6.84 -0.51
C LEU A 52 6.30 -8.00 -1.48
N GLY A 53 6.67 -7.78 -2.74
CA GLY A 53 6.78 -8.83 -3.75
C GLY A 53 8.02 -9.69 -3.55
N ARG A 54 8.09 -10.85 -4.21
CA ARG A 54 9.20 -11.82 -4.07
C ARG A 54 10.58 -11.15 -4.19
N SER A 55 10.75 -10.18 -5.09
CA SER A 55 12.01 -9.49 -5.33
C SER A 55 12.48 -8.57 -4.19
N LYS A 56 11.61 -8.21 -3.24
CA LYS A 56 11.93 -7.45 -2.03
C LYS A 56 11.74 -8.24 -0.73
N LEU A 57 11.11 -9.42 -0.77
CA LEU A 57 10.92 -10.28 0.38
C LEU A 57 12.19 -11.01 0.83
N SER A 58 12.25 -11.32 2.13
CA SER A 58 13.25 -12.26 2.68
C SER A 58 13.11 -13.62 1.99
N PRO A 59 14.22 -14.34 1.69
CA PRO A 59 14.19 -15.66 1.07
C PRO A 59 13.24 -16.67 1.74
N GLU A 60 13.07 -16.58 3.06
CA GLU A 60 12.17 -17.45 3.83
C GLU A 60 10.69 -17.37 3.38
N PHE A 61 10.27 -16.25 2.77
CA PHE A 61 8.90 -16.03 2.32
C PHE A 61 8.73 -16.13 0.80
N HIS A 62 9.77 -16.49 0.04
CA HIS A 62 9.71 -16.49 -1.44
C HIS A 62 8.67 -17.46 -2.00
N GLU A 63 8.53 -18.63 -1.38
CA GLU A 63 7.56 -19.65 -1.78
C GLU A 63 6.18 -19.43 -1.15
N SER A 64 6.07 -18.53 -0.16
CA SER A 64 4.81 -18.22 0.53
C SER A 64 4.69 -16.71 0.84
N PRO A 65 4.59 -15.84 -0.19
CA PRO A 65 4.60 -14.39 0.00
C PRO A 65 3.44 -13.88 0.86
N LEU A 66 2.32 -14.61 0.92
CA LEU A 66 1.17 -14.25 1.78
C LEU A 66 1.42 -14.54 3.27
N SER A 67 2.44 -15.33 3.59
CA SER A 67 2.86 -15.61 4.97
C SER A 67 3.83 -14.56 5.52
N GLN A 68 4.11 -13.49 4.75
CA GLN A 68 4.97 -12.40 5.20
C GLN A 68 4.39 -11.70 6.44
N PRO A 69 5.23 -11.20 7.35
CA PRO A 69 4.78 -10.58 8.60
C PRO A 69 3.74 -9.47 8.36
N GLY A 70 2.65 -9.51 9.13
CA GLY A 70 1.56 -8.53 9.14
C GLY A 70 0.59 -8.59 7.96
N PHE A 71 0.82 -9.42 6.92
CA PHE A 71 -0.16 -9.57 5.83
C PHE A 71 -1.52 -10.09 6.31
N SER A 72 -1.52 -11.09 7.21
CA SER A 72 -2.74 -11.63 7.82
C SER A 72 -3.45 -10.62 8.72
N SER A 73 -2.70 -9.81 9.46
CA SER A 73 -3.23 -8.72 10.28
C SER A 73 -3.91 -7.66 9.41
N LEU A 74 -3.28 -7.25 8.31
CA LEU A 74 -3.83 -6.31 7.34
C LEU A 74 -5.15 -6.81 6.74
N THR A 75 -5.17 -8.04 6.23
CA THR A 75 -6.39 -8.62 5.63
C THR A 75 -7.48 -8.81 6.68
N SER A 76 -7.14 -9.17 7.91
CA SER A 76 -8.08 -9.25 9.03
C SER A 76 -8.70 -7.88 9.35
N LEU A 77 -7.91 -6.82 9.50
CA LEU A 77 -8.44 -5.46 9.74
C LEU A 77 -9.35 -4.99 8.60
N ALA A 78 -8.98 -5.28 7.36
CA ALA A 78 -9.81 -4.97 6.20
C ALA A 78 -11.12 -5.77 6.21
N LYS A 79 -11.11 -7.07 6.54
CA LYS A 79 -12.35 -7.86 6.69
C LYS A 79 -13.30 -7.30 7.75
N HIS A 80 -12.77 -6.70 8.82
CA HIS A 80 -13.55 -6.01 9.84
C HIS A 80 -13.94 -4.57 9.46
N GLY A 81 -13.62 -4.11 8.25
CA GLY A 81 -13.91 -2.75 7.79
C GLY A 81 -13.06 -1.66 8.45
N ARG A 82 -11.97 -2.03 9.14
CA ARG A 82 -11.09 -1.12 9.87
C ARG A 82 -9.90 -0.64 9.04
N ALA A 83 -9.55 -1.36 7.98
CA ALA A 83 -8.54 -0.95 7.02
C ALA A 83 -9.11 -0.89 5.59
N ILE A 84 -8.61 0.08 4.84
CA ILE A 84 -8.77 0.23 3.39
C ILE A 84 -7.38 0.08 2.79
N VAL A 85 -7.17 -0.84 1.86
CA VAL A 85 -5.87 -1.08 1.24
C VAL A 85 -5.78 -0.34 -0.09
N LYS A 86 -4.79 0.55 -0.19
CA LYS A 86 -4.51 1.28 -1.43
C LYS A 86 -3.45 0.55 -2.25
N ILE A 87 -3.85 0.01 -3.39
CA ILE A 87 -2.96 -0.52 -4.41
C ILE A 87 -2.32 0.66 -5.13
N SER A 88 -1.07 0.96 -4.78
CA SER A 88 -0.33 2.10 -5.33
C SER A 88 1.17 1.90 -5.20
N GLY A 89 1.96 2.57 -6.04
CA GLY A 89 3.41 2.62 -5.91
C GLY A 89 4.09 1.24 -5.93
N LEU A 90 3.75 0.35 -6.87
CA LEU A 90 4.29 -1.03 -6.90
C LEU A 90 5.83 -1.09 -6.91
N TYR A 91 6.50 -0.06 -7.45
CA TYR A 91 7.97 0.09 -7.38
C TYR A 91 8.53 0.24 -5.96
N ARG A 92 7.69 0.59 -4.97
CA ARG A 92 8.04 0.60 -3.55
C ARG A 92 8.00 -0.81 -2.96
N CYS A 93 7.13 -1.67 -3.47
CA CYS A 93 6.92 -3.05 -2.99
C CYS A 93 7.72 -4.11 -3.77
N SER A 94 8.18 -3.80 -4.97
CA SER A 94 8.87 -4.73 -5.87
C SER A 94 10.07 -4.08 -6.58
N LYS A 95 11.08 -4.89 -6.92
CA LYS A 95 12.20 -4.55 -7.80
C LYS A 95 12.01 -5.09 -9.22
N ASP A 96 10.96 -5.87 -9.48
CA ASP A 96 10.68 -6.52 -10.77
C ASP A 96 10.08 -5.55 -11.79
N SER A 97 10.78 -4.45 -12.09
CA SER A 97 10.30 -3.46 -13.07
C SER A 97 10.28 -4.00 -14.50
N ALA A 98 11.11 -5.00 -14.81
CA ALA A 98 11.22 -5.58 -16.14
C ALA A 98 9.96 -6.34 -16.58
N SER A 99 9.24 -6.93 -15.61
CA SER A 99 7.96 -7.60 -15.84
C SER A 99 6.79 -6.83 -15.23
N THR A 100 6.92 -5.50 -15.12
CA THR A 100 5.87 -4.60 -14.63
C THR A 100 5.31 -5.07 -13.27
N TYR A 101 6.22 -5.42 -12.36
CA TYR A 101 5.97 -5.85 -10.98
C TYR A 101 5.16 -7.14 -10.87
N SER A 102 5.42 -8.12 -11.75
CA SER A 102 4.68 -9.38 -11.84
C SER A 102 4.73 -10.21 -10.55
N ASP A 103 5.79 -10.05 -9.77
CA ASP A 103 5.96 -10.68 -8.46
C ASP A 103 4.98 -10.17 -7.37
N MET A 104 4.21 -9.11 -7.66
CA MET A 104 3.10 -8.64 -6.82
C MET A 104 1.79 -9.36 -7.08
N LYS A 105 1.68 -10.12 -8.18
CA LYS A 105 0.44 -10.80 -8.60
C LYS A 105 -0.20 -11.64 -7.49
N PRO A 106 0.51 -12.54 -6.76
CA PRO A 106 -0.12 -13.37 -5.73
C PRO A 106 -0.76 -12.56 -4.60
N ILE A 107 -0.13 -11.43 -4.24
CA ILE A 107 -0.59 -10.52 -3.19
C ILE A 107 -1.88 -9.83 -3.64
N ILE A 108 -1.88 -9.28 -4.85
CA ILE A 108 -3.03 -8.55 -5.41
C ILE A 108 -4.21 -9.49 -5.64
N GLU A 109 -3.99 -10.71 -6.14
CA GLU A 109 -5.02 -11.73 -6.30
C GLU A 109 -5.65 -12.16 -4.96
N SER A 110 -4.84 -12.29 -3.89
CA SER A 110 -5.35 -12.58 -2.55
C SER A 110 -6.19 -11.42 -2.01
N LEU A 111 -5.71 -10.18 -2.13
CA LEU A 111 -6.46 -9.00 -1.69
C LEU A 111 -7.79 -8.85 -2.44
N ALA A 112 -7.77 -9.00 -3.76
CA ALA A 112 -8.96 -8.92 -4.62
C ALA A 112 -10.01 -9.97 -4.23
N ARG A 113 -9.57 -11.18 -3.87
CA ARG A 113 -10.45 -12.27 -3.43
C ARG A 113 -10.99 -12.06 -2.03
N GLU A 114 -10.15 -11.63 -1.10
CA GLU A 114 -10.48 -11.65 0.33
C GLU A 114 -11.15 -10.39 0.83
N ILE A 115 -10.81 -9.23 0.24
CA ILE A 115 -11.27 -7.92 0.71
C ILE A 115 -11.70 -6.98 -0.44
N PRO A 116 -12.48 -7.45 -1.45
CA PRO A 116 -12.78 -6.66 -2.66
C PRO A 116 -13.44 -5.30 -2.40
N TYR A 117 -14.14 -5.15 -1.27
CA TYR A 117 -14.80 -3.91 -0.88
C TYR A 117 -13.85 -2.91 -0.23
N GLN A 118 -12.68 -3.33 0.23
CA GLN A 118 -11.73 -2.49 0.96
C GLN A 118 -10.53 -2.07 0.11
N LEU A 119 -10.60 -2.18 -1.21
CA LEU A 119 -9.51 -1.84 -2.11
C LEU A 119 -9.74 -0.51 -2.81
N VAL A 120 -8.69 0.29 -2.94
CA VAL A 120 -8.66 1.48 -3.81
C VAL A 120 -7.37 1.50 -4.61
N TRP A 121 -7.35 2.15 -5.77
CA TRP A 121 -6.16 2.32 -6.59
C TRP A 121 -5.63 3.76 -6.56
N GLY A 122 -4.31 3.92 -6.73
CA GLY A 122 -3.69 5.21 -7.04
C GLY A 122 -2.33 5.04 -7.70
N SER A 123 -1.98 5.92 -8.64
CA SER A 123 -0.73 5.82 -9.41
C SER A 123 0.53 6.04 -8.58
N ASP A 124 0.44 6.81 -7.50
CA ASP A 124 1.59 7.38 -6.77
C ASP A 124 2.42 8.37 -7.62
N TRP A 125 1.78 9.04 -8.57
CA TRP A 125 2.37 10.17 -9.30
C TRP A 125 2.79 11.29 -8.32
N PRO A 126 3.95 11.96 -8.50
CA PRO A 126 4.83 11.97 -9.68
C PRO A 126 5.92 10.90 -9.70
N HIS A 127 5.75 9.78 -9.01
CA HIS A 127 6.72 8.69 -8.99
C HIS A 127 8.06 9.08 -8.37
N THR A 128 7.99 9.61 -7.14
CA THR A 128 9.18 10.02 -6.38
C THR A 128 10.05 8.82 -5.99
N GLY A 129 11.35 9.06 -5.82
CA GLY A 129 12.26 8.07 -5.26
C GLY A 129 12.02 7.82 -3.77
N ASP A 130 12.82 6.91 -3.20
CA ASP A 130 12.67 6.47 -1.81
C ASP A 130 13.40 7.40 -0.82
N GLY A 131 13.86 8.57 -1.28
CA GLY A 131 14.56 9.57 -0.45
C GLY A 131 15.98 9.15 -0.02
N ALA A 132 16.44 7.94 -0.34
CA ALA A 132 17.78 7.46 0.00
C ALA A 132 18.90 8.36 -0.53
N ALA A 133 18.70 9.01 -1.68
CA ALA A 133 19.62 10.00 -2.22
C ALA A 133 19.71 11.26 -1.35
N ARG A 134 18.61 11.69 -0.73
CA ARG A 134 18.55 12.86 0.15
C ARG A 134 19.32 12.64 1.45
N LEU A 135 19.31 11.40 1.96
CA LEU A 135 20.12 11.03 3.12
C LEU A 135 21.62 11.06 2.83
N LYS A 136 22.01 10.80 1.58
CA LYS A 136 23.42 10.78 1.14
C LYS A 136 23.92 12.15 0.66
N ASN A 137 23.02 13.07 0.36
CA ASN A 137 23.35 14.41 -0.12
C ASN A 137 22.66 15.49 0.72
N PRO A 138 23.40 16.20 1.59
CA PRO A 138 22.83 17.25 2.44
C PRO A 138 22.46 18.52 1.66
N ASP A 139 22.85 18.65 0.38
CA ASP A 139 22.50 19.82 -0.43
C ASP A 139 21.02 19.79 -0.81
N ILE A 140 20.26 20.69 -0.19
CA ILE A 140 18.82 20.87 -0.40
C ILE A 140 18.46 21.34 -1.81
N ASN A 141 19.44 21.83 -2.59
CA ASN A 141 19.21 22.30 -3.95
C ASN A 141 19.27 21.17 -4.99
N VAL A 142 19.75 19.98 -4.60
CA VAL A 142 19.80 18.82 -5.51
C VAL A 142 18.41 18.20 -5.61
N LYS A 143 17.80 18.41 -6.78
CA LYS A 143 16.47 17.86 -7.11
C LYS A 143 16.58 16.38 -7.41
N GLU A 144 15.80 15.57 -6.71
CA GLU A 144 15.65 14.15 -7.02
C GLU A 144 14.81 13.98 -8.30
N GLY A 145 15.27 13.11 -9.20
CA GLY A 145 14.52 12.76 -10.41
C GLY A 145 13.28 11.92 -10.10
N PHE A 146 12.28 12.02 -10.98
CA PHE A 146 11.12 11.12 -10.96
C PHE A 146 11.44 9.79 -11.65
N ARG A 147 10.83 8.71 -11.18
CA ARG A 147 10.94 7.40 -11.83
C ARG A 147 10.12 7.40 -13.12
N SER A 148 10.66 6.80 -14.16
CA SER A 148 9.89 6.44 -15.35
C SER A 148 9.14 5.14 -15.06
N ILE A 149 7.81 5.22 -14.97
CA ILE A 149 6.94 4.11 -14.59
C ILE A 149 5.92 3.89 -15.70
N ASP A 150 5.82 2.65 -16.18
CA ASP A 150 4.80 2.23 -17.14
C ASP A 150 3.43 2.08 -16.46
N ASN A 151 2.74 3.21 -16.28
CA ASN A 151 1.40 3.22 -15.69
C ASN A 151 0.39 2.39 -16.50
N LEU A 152 0.53 2.33 -17.83
CA LEU A 152 -0.40 1.59 -18.67
C LEU A 152 -0.24 0.08 -18.44
N GLY A 153 1.00 -0.42 -18.47
CA GLY A 153 1.29 -1.82 -18.15
C GLY A 153 0.85 -2.20 -16.74
N ILE A 154 1.01 -1.31 -15.75
CA ILE A 154 0.50 -1.55 -14.38
C ILE A 154 -1.03 -1.70 -14.40
N LEU A 155 -1.76 -0.82 -15.07
CA LEU A 155 -3.23 -0.90 -15.13
C LEU A 155 -3.72 -2.16 -15.86
N GLN A 156 -3.03 -2.58 -16.94
CA GLN A 156 -3.33 -3.81 -17.66
C GLN A 156 -3.14 -5.02 -16.73
N ASN A 157 -1.98 -5.14 -16.09
CA ASN A 157 -1.68 -6.20 -15.13
C ASN A 157 -2.68 -6.23 -13.98
N LEU A 158 -3.00 -5.06 -13.40
CA LEU A 158 -3.96 -4.97 -12.30
C LEU A 158 -5.35 -5.47 -12.69
N ARG A 159 -5.83 -5.09 -13.88
CA ARG A 159 -7.13 -5.54 -14.38
C ARG A 159 -7.17 -7.07 -14.53
N ASP A 160 -6.09 -7.66 -15.00
CA ASP A 160 -5.97 -9.12 -15.11
C ASP A 160 -5.92 -9.79 -13.73
N TRP A 161 -5.17 -9.23 -12.77
CA TRP A 161 -4.95 -9.84 -11.45
C TRP A 161 -6.15 -9.71 -10.51
N VAL A 162 -7.00 -8.69 -10.65
CA VAL A 162 -8.24 -8.63 -9.84
C VAL A 162 -9.27 -9.69 -10.28
N GLY A 163 -9.13 -10.23 -11.48
CA GLY A 163 -9.82 -11.44 -11.94
C GLY A 163 -11.30 -11.29 -12.31
N SER A 164 -11.94 -10.14 -12.04
CA SER A 164 -13.30 -9.86 -12.52
C SER A 164 -13.57 -8.37 -12.70
N GLU A 165 -14.48 -8.05 -13.64
CA GLU A 165 -14.94 -6.67 -13.87
C GLU A 165 -15.64 -6.10 -12.63
N GLU A 166 -16.33 -6.93 -11.84
CA GLU A 166 -16.97 -6.49 -10.61
C GLU A 166 -15.95 -5.98 -9.58
N VAL A 167 -14.83 -6.71 -9.40
CA VAL A 167 -13.78 -6.28 -8.47
C VAL A 167 -13.01 -5.08 -9.04
N TRP A 168 -12.82 -5.02 -10.36
CA TRP A 168 -12.23 -3.88 -11.04
C TRP A 168 -13.02 -2.58 -10.83
N GLU A 169 -14.35 -2.61 -11.01
CA GLU A 169 -15.22 -1.45 -10.78
C GLU A 169 -15.22 -1.03 -9.31
N LYS A 170 -15.18 -1.99 -8.38
CA LYS A 170 -15.00 -1.69 -6.94
C LYS A 170 -13.70 -0.95 -6.68
N LEU A 171 -12.57 -1.49 -7.18
CA LEU A 171 -11.24 -0.92 -7.00
C LEU A 171 -11.12 0.50 -7.56
N MET A 172 -11.66 0.73 -8.76
CA MET A 172 -11.45 1.96 -9.53
C MET A 172 -12.49 3.04 -9.26
N ARG A 173 -13.72 2.66 -8.89
CA ARG A 173 -14.86 3.59 -8.84
C ARG A 173 -15.65 3.49 -7.55
N ASP A 174 -16.22 2.33 -7.23
CA ASP A 174 -17.24 2.25 -6.18
C ASP A 174 -16.66 2.40 -4.77
N ASN A 175 -15.51 1.77 -4.50
CA ASN A 175 -14.85 1.90 -3.20
C ASN A 175 -14.28 3.31 -2.99
N PRO A 176 -13.53 3.93 -3.93
CA PRO A 176 -13.11 5.33 -3.79
C PRO A 176 -14.30 6.27 -3.57
N ALA A 177 -15.38 6.10 -4.34
CA ALA A 177 -16.58 6.91 -4.18
C ALA A 177 -17.23 6.72 -2.81
N ARG A 178 -17.12 5.54 -2.18
CA ARG A 178 -17.63 5.31 -0.83
C ARG A 178 -16.74 5.93 0.25
N PHE A 179 -15.42 5.84 0.12
CA PHE A 179 -14.48 6.19 1.19
C PHE A 179 -14.08 7.67 1.24
N TYR A 180 -14.18 8.39 0.13
CA TYR A 180 -13.74 9.79 0.03
C TYR A 180 -14.90 10.80 -0.09
N ARG A 181 -16.12 10.40 0.28
CA ARG A 181 -17.28 11.31 0.37
C ARG A 181 -17.28 12.12 1.66
#